data_AF-U1Q3P0-F1
#
_entry.id   AF-U1Q3P0-F1
#
_cell.length_a   1.000
_cell.length_b   1.000
_cell.length_c   1.000
_cell.angle_alpha   90.00
_cell.angle_beta   90.00
_cell.angle_gamma   90.00
#
_symmetry.space_group_name_H-M   'P 1'
#
loop_
_entity.id
_entity.type
_entity.pdbx_description
1 polymer ?
#
loop_
_entity_poly.entity_id
_entity_poly.type
_entity_poly.pdbx_seq_one_letter_code
_entity_poly.pdbx_strand_id
1 'polypeptide(L)'
;MAIDPNFDNNREPVGEENGVTVWGPVDEPETLGIHGTHVAVDYDICIADGACLEGCPVDVFTWVDTPGHPKSEEKVEPTHEDQCIDCMLCVDVCPVDAIDVDGSRK
;
A
#
# COMPACT_ATOMS: atom_id res chain seq x y z
N MET A 1 -8.18 -8.52 -8.34
CA MET A 1 -9.13 -7.99 -7.35
C MET A 1 -8.49 -6.71 -6.88
N ALA A 2 -9.25 -5.61 -6.80
CA ALA A 2 -8.75 -4.35 -6.30
C ALA A 2 -8.68 -4.38 -4.77
N ILE A 3 -7.90 -3.47 -4.19
CA ILE A 3 -7.92 -3.18 -2.76
C ILE A 3 -9.36 -2.86 -2.30
N ASP A 4 -9.71 -3.26 -1.09
CA ASP A 4 -11.00 -2.91 -0.49
C ASP A 4 -10.98 -1.46 0.02
N PRO A 5 -11.76 -0.51 -0.55
CA PRO A 5 -11.76 0.89 -0.13
C PRO A 5 -12.39 1.13 1.25
N ASN A 6 -12.85 0.08 1.96
CA ASN A 6 -13.33 0.19 3.34
C ASN A 6 -12.51 -0.67 4.30
N PHE A 7 -11.27 -1.01 3.93
CA PHE A 7 -10.41 -1.88 4.72
C PHE A 7 -10.23 -1.39 6.17
N ASP A 8 -10.19 -0.07 6.37
CA ASP A 8 -10.05 0.61 7.65
C ASP A 8 -11.25 0.37 8.60
N ASN A 9 -12.40 -0.04 8.06
CA ASN A 9 -13.61 -0.32 8.81
C ASN A 9 -13.83 -1.82 9.07
N ASN A 10 -13.12 -2.70 8.36
CA ASN A 10 -13.38 -4.14 8.38
C ASN A 10 -12.15 -5.03 8.61
N ARG A 11 -10.94 -4.45 8.63
CA ARG A 11 -9.70 -5.11 9.04
C ARG A 11 -9.21 -4.53 10.37
N GLU A 12 -8.46 -5.34 11.09
CA GLU A 12 -7.84 -4.93 12.35
C GLU A 12 -6.39 -4.48 12.10
N PRO A 13 -5.93 -3.37 12.71
CA PRO A 13 -4.52 -3.00 12.69
C PRO A 13 -3.74 -4.02 13.51
N VAL A 14 -2.72 -4.63 12.90
CA VAL A 14 -1.90 -5.69 13.51
C VAL A 14 -0.51 -5.22 13.93
N GLY A 15 -0.07 -4.06 13.44
CA GLY A 15 1.24 -3.51 13.76
C GLY A 15 1.55 -2.23 13.01
N GLU A 16 2.80 -1.81 13.12
CA GLU A 16 3.38 -0.70 12.37
C GLU A 16 4.72 -1.18 11.81
N GLU A 17 4.94 -0.96 10.52
CA GLU A 17 6.19 -1.28 9.82
C GLU A 17 6.61 -0.07 9.00
N ASN A 18 7.90 0.28 9.06
CA ASN A 18 8.48 1.42 8.34
C ASN A 18 7.70 2.75 8.51
N GLY A 19 7.07 2.94 9.67
CA GLY A 19 6.32 4.16 10.01
C GLY A 19 4.90 4.21 9.48
N VAL A 20 4.38 3.12 8.89
CA VAL A 20 3.00 3.00 8.42
C VAL A 20 2.25 1.89 9.15
N THR A 21 0.94 2.08 9.34
CA THR A 21 0.08 1.07 9.98
C THR A 21 -0.10 -0.13 9.04
N VAL A 22 -0.04 -1.33 9.60
CA VAL A 22 -0.29 -2.59 8.88
C VAL A 22 -1.65 -3.14 9.28
N TRP A 23 -2.50 -3.40 8.30
CA TRP A 23 -3.87 -3.90 8.45
C TRP A 23 -3.94 -5.36 8.01
N GLY A 24 -4.33 -6.23 8.94
CA GLY A 24 -4.30 -7.68 8.74
C GLY A 24 -5.37 -8.21 7.76
N PRO A 25 -5.37 -9.52 7.49
CA PRO A 25 -4.51 -10.54 8.07
C PRO A 25 -3.06 -10.46 7.60
N VAL A 26 -2.13 -10.95 8.42
CA VAL A 26 -0.71 -11.16 8.07
C VAL A 26 -0.35 -12.59 8.44
N ASP A 27 0.12 -13.33 7.44
CA ASP A 27 0.65 -14.71 7.52
C ASP A 27 1.86 -14.78 6.58
N GLU A 28 3.01 -14.36 7.11
CA GLU A 28 4.24 -14.25 6.33
C GLU A 28 4.74 -15.62 5.84
N PRO A 29 5.24 -15.72 4.58
CA PRO A 29 5.40 -14.65 3.60
C PRO A 29 4.23 -14.56 2.60
N GLU A 30 3.17 -15.36 2.76
CA GLU A 30 2.13 -15.53 1.73
C GLU A 30 1.08 -14.41 1.75
N THR A 31 0.81 -13.84 2.93
CA THR A 31 -0.17 -12.77 3.14
C THR A 31 0.46 -11.68 3.99
N LEU A 32 0.58 -10.47 3.47
CA LEU A 32 1.20 -9.32 4.13
C LEU A 32 0.20 -8.20 4.43
N GLY A 33 -1.04 -8.31 3.93
CA GLY A 33 -2.09 -7.35 4.26
C GLY A 33 -1.90 -6.00 3.59
N ILE A 34 -2.44 -4.96 4.21
CA ILE A 34 -2.47 -3.59 3.67
C ILE A 34 -1.59 -2.68 4.51
N HIS A 35 -0.69 -1.94 3.86
CA HIS A 35 0.25 -1.02 4.51
C HIS A 35 -0.17 0.43 4.24
N GLY A 36 -0.26 1.25 5.28
CA GLY A 36 -0.70 2.65 5.23
C GLY A 36 -2.19 2.85 5.54
N THR A 37 -2.57 4.11 5.76
CA THR A 37 -3.92 4.51 6.20
C THR A 37 -4.53 5.57 5.29
N HIS A 38 -3.90 6.74 5.18
CA HIS A 38 -4.30 7.79 4.24
C HIS A 38 -3.97 7.37 2.82
N VAL A 39 -2.75 6.86 2.61
CA VAL A 39 -2.36 6.18 1.37
C VAL A 39 -2.10 4.73 1.74
N ALA A 40 -2.91 3.82 1.20
CA ALA A 40 -2.85 2.41 1.54
C ALA A 40 -2.46 1.58 0.32
N VAL A 41 -1.55 0.61 0.52
CA VAL A 41 -1.11 -0.34 -0.51
C VAL A 41 -1.38 -1.76 -0.03
N ASP A 42 -2.16 -2.52 -0.79
CA ASP A 42 -2.40 -3.94 -0.53
C ASP A 42 -1.24 -4.78 -1.08
N TYR A 43 -0.44 -5.35 -0.18
CA TYR A 43 0.74 -6.13 -0.55
C TYR A 43 0.37 -7.46 -1.20
N ASP A 44 -0.81 -7.98 -0.91
CA ASP A 44 -1.33 -9.24 -1.48
C ASP A 44 -1.82 -9.05 -2.93
N ILE A 45 -1.93 -7.80 -3.38
CA ILE A 45 -2.31 -7.42 -4.75
C ILE A 45 -1.12 -6.80 -5.50
N CYS A 46 -0.30 -6.00 -4.83
CA CYS A 46 0.83 -5.31 -5.42
C CYS A 46 1.80 -6.28 -6.12
N ILE A 47 2.17 -5.95 -7.37
CA ILE A 47 3.04 -6.77 -8.23
C ILE A 47 4.41 -6.12 -8.50
N ALA A 48 4.79 -5.11 -7.70
CA ALA A 48 6.02 -4.33 -7.90
C ALA A 48 6.13 -3.68 -9.29
N ASP A 49 5.03 -3.11 -9.80
CA ASP A 49 5.05 -2.43 -11.10
C ASP A 49 5.88 -1.12 -11.07
N GLY A 50 5.78 -0.35 -9.98
CA GLY A 50 6.60 0.84 -9.76
C GLY A 50 6.08 2.14 -10.40
N ALA A 51 5.01 2.12 -11.20
CA ALA A 51 4.47 3.35 -11.80
C ALA A 51 4.05 4.42 -10.75
N CYS A 52 3.58 3.99 -9.58
CA CYS A 52 3.24 4.89 -8.47
C CYS A 52 4.47 5.60 -7.86
N LEU A 53 5.64 4.94 -7.83
CA LEU A 53 6.90 5.54 -7.40
C LEU A 53 7.36 6.61 -8.39
N GLU A 54 7.38 6.28 -9.68
CA GLU A 54 7.81 7.24 -10.72
C GLU A 54 6.82 8.39 -10.93
N GLY A 55 5.53 8.13 -10.73
CA GLY A 55 4.46 9.08 -10.96
C GLY A 55 4.22 10.06 -9.81
N CYS A 56 4.57 9.69 -8.56
CA CYS A 56 4.24 10.51 -7.41
C CYS A 56 5.03 11.83 -7.41
N PRO A 57 4.37 13.01 -7.46
CA PRO A 57 5.07 14.30 -7.52
C PRO A 57 5.72 14.73 -6.20
N VAL A 58 5.46 13.98 -5.11
CA VAL A 58 5.89 14.30 -3.74
C VAL A 58 6.52 13.09 -3.05
N ASP A 59 6.97 12.09 -3.80
CA ASP A 59 7.78 10.96 -3.32
C ASP A 59 7.21 10.21 -2.09
N VAL A 60 5.89 9.93 -2.10
CA VAL A 60 5.19 9.19 -1.02
C VAL A 60 5.78 7.80 -0.80
N PHE A 61 6.20 7.15 -1.89
CA PHE A 61 6.45 5.73 -1.90
C PHE A 61 7.94 5.37 -1.80
N THR A 62 8.25 4.20 -1.22
CA THR A 62 9.59 3.59 -1.28
C THR A 62 9.51 2.10 -1.63
N TRP A 63 10.64 1.50 -2.00
CA TRP A 63 10.74 0.05 -2.22
C TRP A 63 11.06 -0.68 -0.91
N VAL A 64 10.39 -1.82 -0.69
CA VAL A 64 10.62 -2.71 0.44
C VAL A 64 10.72 -4.16 -0.04
N ASP A 65 11.72 -4.89 0.44
CA ASP A 65 11.90 -6.30 0.10
C ASP A 65 10.86 -7.18 0.82
N THR A 66 10.18 -8.06 0.08
CA THR A 66 9.22 -9.05 0.59
C THR A 66 9.55 -10.44 0.03
N PRO A 67 10.69 -11.03 0.42
CA PRO A 67 11.17 -12.27 -0.17
C PRO A 67 10.22 -13.44 0.12
N GLY A 68 9.93 -14.24 -0.91
CA GLY A 68 9.04 -15.39 -0.84
C GLY A 68 7.55 -15.10 -1.02
N HIS A 69 7.15 -13.82 -1.19
CA HIS A 69 5.75 -13.48 -1.38
C HIS A 69 5.26 -13.83 -2.80
N PRO A 70 4.09 -14.48 -2.97
CA PRO A 70 3.68 -15.07 -4.25
C PRO A 70 3.44 -14.08 -5.38
N LYS A 71 3.24 -12.79 -5.08
CA LYS A 71 3.01 -11.74 -6.10
C LYS A 71 4.27 -11.07 -6.61
N SER A 72 5.26 -10.86 -5.75
CA SER A 72 6.51 -10.15 -6.03
C SER A 72 7.43 -10.25 -4.82
N GLU A 73 8.74 -10.27 -5.06
CA GLU A 73 9.78 -10.31 -4.01
C GLU A 73 10.08 -8.92 -3.41
N GLU A 74 9.42 -7.88 -3.90
CA GLU A 74 9.48 -6.50 -3.40
C GLU A 74 8.10 -5.85 -3.48
N LYS A 75 7.88 -4.76 -2.74
CA LYS A 75 6.63 -3.99 -2.69
C LYS A 75 6.91 -2.51 -2.68
N VAL A 76 5.90 -1.78 -3.12
CA VAL A 76 5.85 -0.33 -2.96
C VAL A 76 5.16 -0.01 -1.64
N GLU A 77 5.85 0.69 -0.74
CA GLU A 77 5.30 1.09 0.57
C GLU A 77 5.02 2.59 0.62
N PRO A 78 3.88 3.04 1.18
CA PRO A 78 3.56 4.45 1.31
C PRO A 78 4.25 5.11 2.53
N THR A 79 5.57 4.94 2.65
CA THR A 79 6.40 5.36 3.80
C THR A 79 6.23 6.84 4.19
N HIS A 80 5.91 7.70 3.22
CA HIS A 80 5.66 9.12 3.45
C HIS A 80 4.20 9.50 3.13
N GLU A 81 3.24 8.68 3.55
CA GLU A 81 1.82 8.95 3.30
C GLU A 81 1.35 10.32 3.82
N ASP A 82 2.02 10.87 4.82
CA ASP A 82 1.78 12.21 5.37
C ASP A 82 2.06 13.36 4.38
N GLN A 83 2.86 13.11 3.34
CA GLN A 83 3.17 14.06 2.26
C GLN A 83 2.15 14.01 1.12
N CYS A 84 1.22 13.06 1.13
CA CYS A 84 0.24 12.90 0.07
C CYS A 84 -0.59 14.17 -0.12
N ILE A 85 -0.73 14.59 -1.39
CA ILE A 85 -1.49 15.77 -1.81
C ILE A 85 -2.83 15.42 -2.47
N ASP A 86 -3.31 14.19 -2.28
CA ASP A 86 -4.60 13.71 -2.82
C ASP A 86 -4.74 13.87 -4.35
N CYS A 87 -3.64 13.72 -5.09
CA CYS A 87 -3.65 13.87 -6.55
C CYS A 87 -4.26 12.68 -7.30
N MET A 88 -4.44 11.55 -6.62
CA MET A 88 -5.03 10.29 -7.12
C MET A 88 -4.27 9.60 -8.26
N LEU A 89 -3.12 10.13 -8.70
CA LEU A 89 -2.37 9.57 -9.81
C LEU A 89 -1.90 8.12 -9.55
N CYS A 90 -1.47 7.80 -8.32
CA CYS A 90 -1.04 6.45 -7.96
C CYS A 90 -2.16 5.40 -8.07
N VAL A 91 -3.40 5.79 -7.78
CA VAL A 91 -4.59 4.93 -7.93
C VAL A 91 -4.84 4.66 -9.41
N ASP A 92 -4.81 5.72 -10.24
CA ASP A 92 -5.10 5.62 -11.68
C ASP A 92 -4.03 4.84 -12.48
N VAL A 93 -2.75 4.92 -12.08
CA VAL A 93 -1.65 4.26 -12.81
C VAL A 93 -1.41 2.82 -12.38
N CYS A 94 -1.94 2.39 -11.23
CA CYS A 94 -1.70 1.04 -10.73
C CYS A 94 -2.44 0.01 -11.60
N PRO A 95 -1.73 -0.89 -12.31
CA PRO A 95 -2.38 -1.81 -13.25
C PRO A 95 -3.24 -2.90 -12.58
N VAL A 96 -3.13 -3.03 -11.26
CA VAL A 96 -3.79 -4.07 -10.47
C VAL A 96 -4.69 -3.50 -9.37
N ASP A 97 -4.90 -2.17 -9.37
CA ASP A 97 -5.73 -1.47 -8.38
C ASP A 97 -5.36 -1.82 -6.92
N ALA A 98 -4.06 -1.85 -6.61
CA ALA A 98 -3.55 -2.20 -5.28
C ALA A 98 -3.49 -1.02 -4.30
N ILE A 99 -3.79 0.21 -4.75
CA ILE A 99 -3.59 1.44 -3.99
C ILE A 99 -4.94 2.12 -3.78
N ASP A 100 -5.19 2.58 -2.55
CA ASP A 100 -6.34 3.40 -2.20
C ASP A 100 -5.86 4.68 -1.48
N VAL A 101 -6.54 5.80 -1.74
CA VAL A 101 -6.23 7.10 -1.12
C VAL A 101 -7.51 7.74 -0.61
N ASP A 102 -7.56 8.03 0.68
CA ASP A 102 -8.70 8.70 1.31
C ASP A 102 -8.23 9.75 2.33
N GLY A 103 -8.35 11.03 1.97
CA GLY A 103 -7.97 12.17 2.82
C GLY A 103 -8.81 12.34 4.08
N SER A 104 -9.84 11.52 4.30
CA SER A 104 -10.59 11.48 5.55
C SER A 104 -9.96 10.55 6.60
N ARG A 105 -9.08 9.63 6.21
CA ARG A 105 -8.38 8.71 7.12
C ARG A 105 -7.13 9.37 7.73
N LYS A 106 -6.87 9.10 9.01
CA LYS A 106 -5.77 9.69 9.79
C LYS A 106 -5.19 8.73 10.81
#